data_AF-A0A1H7URQ4-F1
#
_entry.id   AF-A0A1H7URQ4-F1
#
_cell.length_a   1.000
_cell.length_b   1.000
_cell.length_c   1.000
_cell.angle_alpha   90.00
_cell.angle_beta   90.00
_cell.angle_gamma   90.00
#
_symmetry.space_group_name_H-M   'P 1'
#
loop_
_entity.id
_entity.type
_entity.pdbx_description
1 polymer ?
#
loop_
_entity_poly.entity_id
_entity_poly.type
_entity_poly.pdbx_seq_one_letter_code
_entity_poly.pdbx_strand_id
1 'polypeptide(L)'
;MKRSRIVTGMTGGAGTVRVWSSGSRLDGEPGMYLESPDHHSGPVDFRQIASFEPFAGGGVQVATTSTTAGADLLVSSAGAAGSEVRKIGLGRADPQSTTLTPAPLGDLPPLPAAGAVPLGGR
;
A
#
# COMPACT_ATOMS: atom_id res chain seq x y z
N MET A 1 -11.22 16.70 -5.53
CA MET A 1 -9.75 16.67 -5.53
C MET A 1 -9.29 15.23 -5.25
N LYS A 2 -8.86 14.48 -6.27
CA LYS A 2 -8.34 13.10 -6.10
C LYS A 2 -6.95 13.19 -5.44
N ARG A 3 -6.74 12.48 -4.34
CA ARG A 3 -5.42 12.30 -3.72
C ARG A 3 -4.88 10.93 -4.11
N SER A 4 -3.85 10.88 -4.95
CA SER A 4 -3.16 9.65 -5.34
C SER A 4 -2.14 9.26 -4.26
N ARG A 5 -2.06 7.98 -3.89
CA ARG A 5 -1.13 7.43 -2.88
C ARG A 5 -0.36 6.25 -3.49
N ILE A 6 0.94 6.14 -3.21
CA ILE A 6 1.73 4.94 -3.54
C ILE A 6 1.66 3.98 -2.37
N VAL A 7 1.63 2.69 -2.67
CA VAL A 7 1.76 1.60 -1.70
C VAL A 7 2.83 0.63 -2.20
N THR A 8 3.72 0.19 -1.31
CA THR A 8 4.63 -0.92 -1.60
C THR A 8 4.63 -1.90 -0.45
N GLY A 9 4.93 -3.15 -0.78
CA GLY A 9 5.36 -4.17 0.16
C GLY A 9 6.65 -4.80 -0.31
N MET A 10 7.34 -5.47 0.61
CA MET A 10 8.55 -6.23 0.30
C MET A 10 8.24 -7.73 0.32
N THR A 11 8.63 -8.45 -0.73
CA THR A 11 8.51 -9.91 -0.83
C THR A 11 9.61 -10.67 -0.07
N GLY A 12 10.48 -9.98 0.66
CA GLY A 12 11.50 -10.54 1.55
C GLY A 12 11.63 -9.74 2.85
N GLY A 13 12.40 -10.28 3.80
CA GLY A 13 12.55 -9.67 5.14
C GLY A 13 11.27 -9.78 5.98
N ALA A 14 10.94 -8.73 6.73
CA ALA A 14 9.78 -8.70 7.64
C ALA A 14 8.45 -8.36 6.95
N GLY A 15 8.42 -8.18 5.63
CA GLY A 15 7.17 -7.91 4.91
C GLY A 15 6.61 -6.51 5.16
N THR A 16 7.46 -5.53 5.48
CA THR A 16 7.02 -4.16 5.77
C THR A 16 6.27 -3.54 4.59
N VAL A 17 5.07 -3.02 4.87
CA VAL A 17 4.27 -2.22 3.95
C VAL A 17 4.50 -0.74 4.23
N ARG A 18 4.75 0.03 3.17
CA ARG A 18 4.95 1.49 3.23
C ARG A 18 3.94 2.20 2.36
N VAL A 19 3.40 3.30 2.87
CA VAL A 19 2.43 4.18 2.17
C VAL A 19 3.00 5.58 2.09
N TRP A 20 2.86 6.23 0.92
CA TRP A 20 3.38 7.58 0.68
C TRP A 20 2.28 8.57 0.29
N SER A 21 2.51 9.85 0.58
CA SER A 21 1.53 10.93 0.41
C SER A 21 1.19 11.31 -1.03
N SER A 22 2.00 10.92 -2.02
CA SER A 22 1.84 11.30 -3.43
C SER A 22 2.73 10.47 -4.36
N GLY A 23 2.46 10.53 -5.67
CA GLY A 23 3.21 9.93 -6.77
C GLY A 23 2.58 8.64 -7.32
N SER A 24 2.94 8.25 -8.54
CA SER A 24 2.99 6.85 -8.98
C SER A 24 4.30 6.74 -9.74
N ARG A 25 5.12 5.71 -9.46
CA ARG A 25 6.30 5.42 -10.30
C ARG A 25 5.88 4.71 -11.61
N LEU A 26 4.66 4.17 -11.68
CA LEU A 26 4.20 3.29 -12.77
C LEU A 26 3.03 3.84 -13.62
N ASP A 27 2.30 4.85 -13.14
CA ASP A 27 1.12 5.41 -13.83
C ASP A 27 1.28 6.91 -14.09
N GLY A 28 2.50 7.32 -14.49
CA GLY A 28 2.96 8.69 -14.45
C GLY A 28 1.89 9.74 -14.68
N GLU A 29 1.42 10.38 -13.60
CA GLU A 29 0.96 11.77 -13.52
C GLU A 29 0.95 12.22 -12.05
N PRO A 30 1.42 13.45 -11.80
CA PRO A 30 0.46 14.54 -11.62
C PRO A 30 0.76 15.69 -12.57
N GLY A 31 0.08 15.83 -13.73
CA GLY A 31 0.15 17.01 -14.63
C GLY A 31 1.53 17.47 -15.15
N MET A 32 2.62 16.91 -14.63
CA MET A 32 4.01 17.37 -14.79
C MET A 32 4.71 16.75 -15.99
N TYR A 33 4.10 15.76 -16.64
CA TYR A 33 4.65 15.12 -17.85
C TYR A 33 4.32 15.88 -19.15
N LEU A 34 3.62 17.01 -19.05
CA LEU A 34 3.35 17.91 -20.16
C LEU A 34 4.30 19.13 -20.19
N GLU A 35 5.19 19.24 -19.21
CA GLU A 35 6.14 20.34 -19.08
C GLU A 35 7.56 19.84 -19.39
N SER A 36 8.36 20.69 -20.05
CA SER A 36 9.77 20.40 -20.38
C SER A 36 10.57 20.05 -19.12
N PRO A 37 11.58 19.15 -19.17
CA PRO A 37 12.48 18.85 -18.05
C PRO A 37 13.13 20.09 -17.40
N ASP A 38 13.18 21.20 -18.12
CA ASP A 38 13.72 22.49 -17.68
C ASP A 38 12.78 23.27 -16.72
N HIS A 39 11.54 22.83 -16.51
CA HIS A 39 10.56 23.50 -15.65
C HIS A 39 10.48 22.97 -14.20
N HIS A 40 11.48 22.22 -13.74
CA HIS A 40 11.50 21.74 -12.35
C HIS A 40 12.71 22.25 -11.56
N SER A 41 12.44 23.20 -10.66
CA SER A 41 13.36 23.58 -9.59
C SER A 41 13.21 22.61 -8.40
N GLY A 42 13.72 21.37 -8.54
CA GLY A 42 13.99 20.49 -7.39
C GLY A 42 13.42 19.06 -7.48
N PRO A 43 13.96 18.14 -6.64
CA PRO A 43 13.52 16.74 -6.57
C PRO A 43 12.08 16.61 -6.07
N VAL A 44 11.36 15.60 -6.57
CA VAL A 44 10.04 15.22 -6.04
C VAL A 44 10.24 14.42 -4.76
N ASP A 45 9.97 15.06 -3.61
CA ASP A 45 10.06 14.41 -2.30
C ASP A 45 8.81 13.60 -1.98
N PHE A 46 8.95 12.27 -1.96
CA PHE A 46 7.90 11.37 -1.48
C PHE A 46 7.98 11.22 0.03
N ARG A 47 6.99 11.73 0.76
CA ARG A 47 6.89 11.56 2.21
C ARG A 47 6.17 10.26 2.55
N GLN A 48 6.85 9.37 3.28
CA GLN A 48 6.21 8.20 3.90
C GLN A 48 5.20 8.68 4.95
N ILE A 49 3.98 8.15 4.91
CA ILE A 49 2.88 8.52 5.81
C ILE A 49 2.33 7.34 6.63
N ALA A 50 2.74 6.11 6.32
CA ALA A 50 2.59 4.94 7.18
C ALA A 50 3.67 3.89 6.88
N SER A 51 4.04 3.10 7.89
CA SER A 51 4.91 1.93 7.78
C SER A 51 4.47 0.90 8.83
N PHE A 52 4.23 -0.34 8.41
CA PHE A 52 3.74 -1.39 9.31
C PHE A 52 4.05 -2.79 8.78
N GLU A 53 4.02 -3.77 9.67
CA GLU A 53 4.19 -5.20 9.35
C GLU A 53 2.84 -5.90 9.52
N PRO A 54 2.16 -6.28 8.42
CA PRO A 54 0.83 -6.88 8.53
C PRO A 54 0.85 -8.33 9.03
N PHE A 55 1.99 -9.00 8.96
CA PHE A 55 2.21 -10.39 9.37
C PHE A 55 3.50 -10.50 10.18
N ALA A 56 3.60 -11.52 11.03
CA ALA A 56 4.82 -11.82 11.78
C ALA A 56 5.83 -12.49 10.83
N GLY A 57 6.63 -11.68 10.14
CA GLY A 57 7.63 -12.14 9.18
C GLY A 57 7.06 -12.60 7.84
N GLY A 58 7.96 -12.80 6.87
CA GLY A 58 7.62 -13.24 5.52
C GLY A 58 7.39 -12.08 4.55
N GLY A 59 7.59 -12.36 3.26
CA GLY A 59 7.33 -11.40 2.20
C GLY A 59 5.84 -11.20 1.96
N VAL A 60 5.45 -9.97 1.58
CA VAL A 60 4.06 -9.61 1.32
C VAL A 60 3.79 -9.27 -0.14
N GLN A 61 2.59 -9.60 -0.61
CA GLN A 61 1.97 -8.95 -1.76
C GLN A 61 0.97 -7.92 -1.25
N VAL A 62 0.80 -6.82 -1.99
CA VAL A 62 -0.09 -5.73 -1.59
C VAL A 62 -0.93 -5.29 -2.79
N ALA A 63 -2.22 -5.07 -2.58
CA ALA A 63 -3.11 -4.44 -3.54
C ALA A 63 -3.96 -3.37 -2.86
N THR A 64 -4.33 -2.34 -3.59
CA THR A 64 -5.22 -1.28 -3.10
C THR A 64 -6.65 -1.57 -3.56
N THR A 65 -7.61 -1.46 -2.64
CA THR A 65 -9.04 -1.56 -2.98
C THR A 65 -9.72 -0.23 -2.77
N SER A 66 -10.37 0.29 -3.81
CA SER A 66 -11.22 1.48 -3.70
C SER A 66 -12.56 1.11 -3.07
N THR A 67 -12.93 1.82 -2.01
CA THR A 67 -14.26 1.77 -1.40
C THR A 67 -14.97 3.10 -1.61
N THR A 68 -16.27 3.16 -1.35
CA THR A 68 -17.02 4.43 -1.38
C THR A 68 -16.56 5.41 -0.31
N ALA A 69 -15.91 4.92 0.75
CA ALA A 69 -15.38 5.73 1.86
C ALA A 69 -13.89 6.11 1.70
N GLY A 70 -13.16 5.50 0.76
CA GLY A 70 -11.74 5.74 0.60
C GLY A 70 -11.00 4.61 -0.10
N ALA A 71 -9.78 4.31 0.37
CA ALA A 71 -8.97 3.21 -0.14
C ALA A 71 -8.41 2.40 1.03
N ASP A 72 -8.62 1.09 0.97
CA ASP A 72 -8.06 0.10 1.89
C ASP A 72 -6.95 -0.70 1.19
N LEU A 73 -6.18 -1.47 1.94
CA LEU A 73 -5.18 -2.39 1.42
C LEU A 73 -5.63 -3.84 1.63
N LEU A 74 -5.40 -4.66 0.62
CA LEU A 74 -5.28 -6.10 0.79
C LEU A 74 -3.80 -6.43 0.87
N VAL A 75 -3.43 -7.24 1.85
CA VAL A 75 -2.08 -7.75 2.04
C VAL A 75 -2.14 -9.27 2.14
N SER A 76 -1.23 -9.95 1.46
CA SER A 76 -1.12 -11.41 1.56
C SER A 76 0.29 -11.82 1.90
N SER A 77 0.42 -12.91 2.65
CA SER A 77 1.68 -13.54 3.02
C SER A 77 1.50 -15.05 3.09
N ALA A 78 2.61 -15.77 3.17
CA ALA A 78 2.60 -17.18 3.54
C ALA A 78 2.28 -17.30 5.04
N GLY A 79 1.36 -18.21 5.41
CA GLY A 79 1.07 -18.57 6.79
C GLY A 79 1.36 -20.05 7.06
N ALA A 80 1.35 -20.43 8.34
CA ALA A 80 1.68 -21.80 8.77
C ALA A 80 0.65 -22.84 8.28
N ALA A 81 -0.61 -22.45 8.11
CA ALA A 81 -1.71 -23.30 7.68
C ALA A 81 -2.11 -23.10 6.20
N GLY A 82 -1.35 -22.30 5.45
CA GLY A 82 -1.70 -21.83 4.11
C GLY A 82 -1.51 -20.32 3.98
N SER A 83 -1.78 -19.78 2.80
CA SER A 83 -1.66 -18.33 2.57
C SER A 83 -2.67 -17.55 3.41
N GLU A 84 -2.21 -16.45 4.00
CA GLU A 84 -3.06 -15.52 4.73
C GLU A 84 -3.34 -14.28 3.88
N VAL A 85 -4.55 -13.74 3.99
CA VAL A 85 -4.95 -12.48 3.38
C VAL A 85 -5.65 -11.64 4.43
N ARG A 86 -5.20 -10.39 4.60
CA ARG A 86 -5.79 -9.42 5.53
C ARG A 86 -6.21 -8.17 4.77
N LYS A 87 -7.33 -7.58 5.19
CA LYS A 87 -7.76 -6.24 4.78
C LYS A 87 -7.34 -5.23 5.84
N ILE A 88 -6.66 -4.18 5.41
CA ILE A 88 -6.13 -3.11 6.28
C ILE A 88 -6.74 -1.78 5.86
N GLY A 89 -7.44 -1.12 6.77
CA GLY A 89 -7.93 0.23 6.60
C GLY A 89 -6.82 1.25 6.83
N LEU A 90 -6.86 2.36 6.09
CA LEU A 90 -5.92 3.47 6.23
C LEU A 90 -6.66 4.75 6.63
N GLY A 91 -6.89 4.89 7.94
CA GLY A 91 -7.54 6.06 8.54
C GLY A 91 -6.54 7.11 9.01
N ARG A 92 -7.01 8.32 9.28
CA ARG A 92 -6.25 9.25 10.13
C ARG A 92 -6.68 9.05 11.59
N ALA A 93 -5.76 9.19 12.53
CA ALA A 93 -6.10 9.23 13.95
C ALA A 93 -6.96 10.46 14.30
N ASP A 94 -6.71 11.58 13.61
CA ASP A 94 -7.44 12.83 13.74
C ASP A 94 -7.57 13.55 12.38
N PRO A 95 -8.54 14.45 12.17
CA PRO A 95 -8.74 15.13 10.88
C PRO A 95 -7.56 15.99 10.39
N GLN A 96 -6.73 16.50 11.30
CA GLN A 96 -5.55 17.33 10.99
C GLN A 96 -4.28 16.51 10.78
N SER A 97 -4.29 15.22 11.11
CA SER A 97 -3.14 14.34 10.95
C SER A 97 -2.60 14.40 9.54
N THR A 98 -1.29 14.36 9.39
CA THR A 98 -0.62 14.24 8.09
C THR A 98 -0.16 12.82 7.80
N THR A 99 -0.38 11.88 8.73
CA THR A 99 -0.06 10.46 8.61
C THR A 99 -1.34 9.61 8.53
N LEU A 100 -1.16 8.30 8.32
CA LEU A 100 -2.24 7.31 8.33
C LEU A 100 -1.92 6.25 9.38
N THR A 101 -2.96 5.81 10.09
CA THR A 101 -2.93 4.71 11.03
C THR A 101 -3.51 3.47 10.36
N PRO A 102 -2.70 2.43 10.13
CA PRO A 102 -3.19 1.14 9.65
C PRO A 102 -4.04 0.45 10.70
N ALA A 103 -5.19 -0.11 10.30
CA ALA A 103 -6.06 -0.88 11.18
C ALA A 103 -6.57 -2.15 10.49
N PRO A 104 -6.46 -3.35 11.09
CA PRO A 104 -7.11 -4.54 10.55
C PRO A 104 -8.62 -4.35 10.45
N LEU A 105 -9.18 -4.62 9.28
CA LEU A 105 -10.62 -4.60 9.04
C LEU A 105 -11.22 -6.01 8.95
N GLY A 106 -10.38 -7.01 8.66
CA GLY A 106 -10.75 -8.41 8.60
C GLY A 106 -9.72 -9.25 7.87
N ASP A 107 -9.94 -10.56 7.88
CA ASP A 107 -9.08 -11.56 7.28
C ASP A 107 -9.91 -12.62 6.56
N LEU A 108 -9.27 -13.33 5.61
CA LEU A 108 -9.84 -14.52 5.01
C LEU A 108 -9.38 -15.76 5.79
N PRO A 109 -10.20 -16.82 5.86
CA PRO A 109 -9.72 -18.13 6.26
C PRO A 109 -8.48 -18.53 5.45
N PRO A 110 -7.53 -19.29 6.03
CA PRO A 110 -6.32 -19.70 5.34
C PRO A 110 -6.62 -20.33 3.99
N LEU A 111 -5.96 -19.85 2.94
CA LEU A 111 -6.15 -20.36 1.59
C LEU A 111 -5.17 -21.51 1.34
N PRO A 112 -5.59 -22.59 0.64
CA PRO A 112 -4.74 -23.73 0.33
C PRO A 112 -3.77 -23.38 -0.82
N ALA A 113 -2.84 -22.47 -0.57
CA ALA A 113 -1.81 -22.03 -1.50
C ALA A 113 -0.45 -21.98 -0.82
N ALA A 114 0.61 -22.15 -1.61
CA ALA A 114 1.98 -22.02 -1.15
C ALA A 114 2.46 -20.58 -1.35
N GLY A 115 2.89 -19.92 -0.26
CA GLY A 115 3.42 -18.56 -0.32
C GLY A 115 2.35 -17.47 -0.19
N ALA A 116 2.70 -16.23 -0.56
CA ALA A 116 1.74 -15.13 -0.64
C ALA A 116 0.85 -15.26 -1.89
N VAL A 117 -0.46 -15.04 -1.74
CA VAL A 117 -1.42 -15.10 -2.87
C VAL A 117 -1.33 -13.82 -3.71
N PRO A 118 -1.23 -13.90 -5.05
CA PRO A 118 -1.33 -12.72 -5.91
C PRO A 118 -2.68 -12.00 -5.72
N LEU A 119 -2.63 -10.70 -5.43
CA LEU A 119 -3.82 -9.89 -5.10
C LEU A 119 -4.34 -9.02 -6.27
N GLY A 120 -3.71 -9.10 -7.45
CA GLY A 120 -4.08 -8.33 -8.65
C GLY A 120 -4.33 -9.24 -9.86
N GLY A 121 -5.04 -8.70 -10.85
CA GLY A 121 -5.18 -9.31 -12.18
C GLY A 121 -3.94 -9.04 -13.04
N ARG A 122 -3.52 -10.04 -13.81
CA ARG A 122 -2.38 -9.96 -14.74
C ARG A 122 -2.77 -9.26 -16.03
#